data_AF-A0A151RA91-F1
#
_entry.id   AF-A0A151RA91-F1
#
_cell.length_a   1.000
_cell.length_b   1.000
_cell.length_c   1.000
_cell.angle_alpha   90.00
_cell.angle_beta   90.00
_cell.angle_gamma   90.00
#
_symmetry.space_group_name_H-M   'P 1'
#
loop_
_entity.id
_entity.type
_entity.pdbx_description
1 polymer ?
#
loop_
_entity_poly.entity_id
_entity_poly.type
_entity_poly.pdbx_seq_one_letter_code
_entity_poly.pdbx_strand_id
1 'polypeptide(L)' 'MVAYSPQQNGVFERKNRTVMEMARSMLKEKGLPNTFWAEVVYIDVYILNRCPTKVV' A
#
# COMPACT_ATOMS: atom_id res chain seq x y z
N MET A 1 -23.58 -14.29 -0.36
CA MET A 1 -22.51 -13.30 -0.63
C MET A 1 -22.49 -12.34 0.55
N VAL A 2 -21.58 -12.55 1.50
CA VAL A 2 -21.44 -11.65 2.65
C VAL A 2 -20.80 -10.37 2.13
N ALA A 3 -21.58 -9.30 2.10
CA ALA A 3 -21.04 -7.95 1.93
C ALA A 3 -19.96 -7.76 3.00
N TYR A 4 -18.77 -7.37 2.55
CA TYR A 4 -17.62 -7.00 3.38
C TYR A 4 -18.10 -6.35 4.67
N SER A 5 -17.81 -6.97 5.82
CA SER A 5 -18.19 -6.37 7.09
C SER A 5 -17.56 -4.96 7.19
N PRO A 6 -18.26 -3.95 7.73
CA PRO A 6 -17.75 -2.58 7.81
C PRO A 6 -16.36 -2.52 8.48
N GLN A 7 -16.13 -3.41 9.45
CA GLN A 7 -14.86 -3.56 10.17
C GLN A 7 -13.73 -4.02 9.23
N GLN A 8 -13.99 -4.94 8.30
CA GLN A 8 -13.03 -5.39 7.29
C GLN A 8 -12.76 -4.32 6.23
N ASN A 9 -13.79 -3.54 5.85
CA ASN A 9 -13.64 -2.44 4.91
C ASN A 9 -12.69 -1.36 5.45
N GLY A 10 -12.86 -0.95 6.72
CA GLY A 10 -11.98 0.04 7.34
C GLY A 10 -10.52 -0.43 7.53
N VAL A 11 -10.27 -1.74 7.62
CA VAL A 11 -8.90 -2.29 7.61
C VAL A 11 -8.32 -2.27 6.19
N PHE A 12 -9.11 -2.64 5.19
CA PHE A 12 -8.69 -2.64 3.79
C PHE A 12 -8.41 -1.23 3.27
N GLU A 13 -9.28 -0.26 3.59
CA GLU A 13 -9.10 1.15 3.25
C GLU A 13 -7.81 1.74 3.84
N ARG A 14 -7.49 1.41 5.09
CA ARG A 14 -6.24 1.84 5.72
C ARG A 14 -5.02 1.26 5.02
N LYS A 15 -5.02 -0.05 4.74
CA LYS A 15 -3.91 -0.71 4.02
C LYS A 15 -3.72 -0.12 2.62
N ASN A 16 -4.80 0.11 1.88
CA ASN A 16 -4.73 0.72 0.56
C ASN A 16 -4.18 2.15 0.64
N ARG A 17 -4.59 2.94 1.63
CA ARG A 17 -4.02 4.28 1.84
C ARG A 17 -2.51 4.23 2.06
N THR A 18 -2.05 3.32 2.94
CA THR A 18 -0.61 3.15 3.21
C THR A 18 0.16 2.77 1.94
N VAL A 19 -0.33 1.82 1.13
CA VAL A 19 0.32 1.44 -0.14
C VAL A 19 0.43 2.64 -1.07
N MET A 20 -0.65 3.41 -1.24
CA MET A 20 -0.65 4.57 -2.13
C MET A 20 0.30 5.68 -1.65
N GLU A 21 0.46 5.85 -0.34
CA GLU A 21 1.38 6.83 0.25
C GLU A 21 2.84 6.41 0.11
N MET A 22 3.14 5.13 0.31
CA MET A 22 4.49 4.60 0.04
C MET A 22 4.85 4.75 -1.44
N ALA A 23 3.91 4.48 -2.34
CA ALA A 23 4.18 4.55 -3.77
C ALA A 23 4.53 5.96 -4.23
N ARG A 24 3.76 6.95 -3.75
CA ARG A 24 4.06 8.36 -4.00
C ARG A 24 5.40 8.78 -3.41
N SER A 25 5.72 8.30 -2.21
CA SER A 25 6.98 8.62 -1.54
C SER A 25 8.18 8.02 -2.29
N MET A 26 8.08 6.77 -2.72
CA MET A 26 9.13 6.07 -3.47
C MET A 26 9.36 6.69 -4.84
N LEU A 27 8.29 7.01 -5.58
CA LEU A 27 8.40 7.70 -6.87
C LEU A 27 9.10 9.06 -6.70
N LYS A 28 8.72 9.83 -5.68
CA LYS A 28 9.32 11.14 -5.39
C LYS A 28 10.78 11.03 -4.95
N GLU A 29 11.09 10.10 -4.05
CA GLU A 29 12.44 9.90 -3.51
C GLU A 29 13.42 9.47 -4.62
N LYS A 30 12.97 8.60 -5.52
CA LYS A 30 13.80 8.08 -6.63
C LYS A 30 13.73 8.92 -7.90
N GLY A 31 12.92 9.98 -7.91
CA GLY A 31 12.70 10.81 -9.11
C GLY A 31 12.13 10.01 -10.29
N LEU A 32 11.35 8.97 -10.01
CA LEU A 32 10.82 8.08 -11.04
C LEU A 32 9.60 8.70 -11.74
N PRO A 33 9.47 8.53 -13.07
CA PRO A 33 8.24 8.85 -13.78
C PRO A 33 7.04 8.07 -13.24
N ASN A 34 5.85 8.68 -13.30
CA ASN A 34 4.60 8.02 -12.88
C ASN A 34 4.24 6.78 -13.70
N THR A 35 4.93 6.51 -14.82
CA THR A 35 4.78 5.27 -15.59
C THR A 35 5.18 4.04 -14.78
N PHE A 36 6.08 4.19 -13.80
CA PHE A 36 6.53 3.11 -12.90
C PHE A 36 5.60 2.85 -11.72
N TRP A 37 4.41 3.45 -11.72
CA TRP A 37 3.45 3.34 -10.64
C TRP A 37 3.09 1.88 -10.31
N ALA A 38 2.91 1.04 -11.33
CA ALA A 38 2.54 -0.37 -11.14
C ALA A 38 3.66 -1.17 -10.45
N GLU A 39 4.90 -0.98 -10.87
CA GLU A 39 6.09 -1.63 -10.28
C GLU A 39 6.31 -1.18 -8.84
N VAL A 40 6.19 0.12 -8.59
CA VAL A 40 6.36 0.69 -7.25
C VAL A 40 5.30 0.16 -6.29
N VAL A 41 4.02 0.12 -6.70
CA VAL A 41 2.94 -0.47 -5.88
C VAL A 41 3.19 -1.95 -5.60
N TYR A 42 3.68 -2.71 -6.59
CA TYR A 42 4.03 -4.12 -6.38
C TYR A 42 5.13 -4.28 -5.32
N ILE A 43 6.19 -3.47 -5.40
CA ILE A 43 7.29 -3.46 -4.42
C ILE A 43 6.77 -3.07 -3.04
N ASP A 44 5.92 -2.05 -2.95
CA ASP A 44 5.35 -1.59 -1.69
C ASP A 44 4.52 -2.65 -0.98
N VAL A 45 3.65 -3.33 -1.73
CA VAL A 45 2.85 -4.45 -1.21
C VAL A 45 3.76 -5.60 -0.77
N TYR A 46 4.79 -5.90 -1.57
CA TYR A 46 5.77 -6.92 -1.23
C TYR A 46 6.53 -6.59 0.06
N ILE A 47 6.96 -5.34 0.24
CA ILE A 47 7.62 -4.87 1.46
C ILE A 47 6.67 -4.96 2.66
N LEU A 48 5.45 -4.45 2.54
CA LEU A 48 4.46 -4.48 3.63
C LEU A 48 4.07 -5.89 4.06
N ASN A 49 4.02 -6.83 3.11
CA ASN A 49 3.72 -8.23 3.40
C ASN A 49 4.90 -8.96 4.07
N ARG A 50 6.14 -8.53 3.83
CA ARG A 50 7.36 -9.16 4.40
C ARG A 50 7.85 -8.48 5.68
N CYS A 51 7.55 -7.21 5.85
CA CYS A 51 7.83 -6.42 7.03
C CYS A 51 6.50 -6.10 7.72
N PRO A 52 5.90 -7.04 8.47
CA PRO A 52 4.71 -6.73 9.23
C PRO A 52 5.07 -5.61 10.21
N THR A 53 4.46 -4.44 10.03
CA THR A 53 4.50 -3.37 11.01
C THR A 53 3.85 -3.92 12.27
N LYS A 54 4.69 -4.34 13.22
CA LYS A 54 4.23 -4.61 14.58
C LYS A 54 3.76 -3.26 15.14
N VAL A 55 2.46 -3.12 15.29
CA VAL A 55 1.91 -2.15 16.24
C VAL A 55 2.35 -2.67 17.60
N VAL A 56 3.35 -2.03 18.21
CA VAL A 56 3.73 -2.29 19.61
C VAL A 56 2.77 -1.57 20.53
#